data_AF-A0A2T3KIZ2-F1
#
_entry.id   AF-A0A2T3KIZ2-F1
#
_cell.length_a   1.000
_cell.length_b   1.000
_cell.length_c   1.000
_cell.angle_alpha   90.00
_cell.angle_beta   90.00
_cell.angle_gamma   90.00
#
_symmetry.space_group_name_H-M   'P 1'
#
loop_
_entity.id
_entity.type
_entity.pdbx_description
1 polymer ?
#
loop_
_entity_poly.entity_id
_entity_poly.type
_entity_poly.pdbx_seq_one_letter_code
_entity_poly.pdbx_strand_id
1 'polypeptide(L)'
;MNDVITLGSKTSTGGAVISGNSNVMINGQPIALVGDTATCPCGSKSCSGQGPIVAQSPRAANVNGVNFARTGDLVNTGCGSCFLEQGSHAVSLGTNTAKPANMGSSINIGDNVYINS
;
A
#
# COMPACT_ATOMS: atom_id res chain seq x y z
N MET A 1 6.40 -8.61 1.21
CA MET A 1 5.47 -7.72 1.92
C MET A 1 5.35 -6.44 1.11
N ASN A 2 4.25 -6.26 0.39
CA ASN A 2 4.02 -5.11 -0.49
C ASN A 2 2.81 -4.34 0.06
N ASP A 3 3.01 -3.75 1.24
CA ASP A 3 1.90 -3.28 2.08
C ASP A 3 1.88 -1.77 2.24
N VAL A 4 2.85 -1.08 1.64
CA VAL A 4 2.99 0.36 1.78
C VAL A 4 2.17 1.04 0.70
N ILE A 5 1.27 1.91 1.15
CA ILE A 5 0.48 2.79 0.28
C ILE A 5 1.08 4.19 0.35
N THR A 6 1.42 4.76 -0.80
CA THR A 6 1.87 6.15 -0.95
C THR A 6 0.84 6.98 -1.71
N LEU A 7 1.01 8.31 -1.68
CA LEU A 7 0.28 9.23 -2.54
C LEU A 7 0.37 8.78 -4.02
N GLY A 8 -0.77 8.68 -4.69
CA GLY A 8 -0.87 8.20 -6.07
C GLY A 8 -1.04 6.67 -6.21
N SER A 9 -0.95 5.90 -5.11
CA SER A 9 -1.25 4.46 -5.12
C SER A 9 -2.67 4.23 -5.63
N LYS A 10 -2.86 3.17 -6.42
CA LYS A 10 -4.14 2.92 -7.10
C LYS A 10 -5.17 2.29 -6.17
N THR A 11 -6.42 2.44 -6.58
CA THR A 11 -7.57 1.75 -5.98
C THR A 11 -8.13 0.76 -6.99
N SER A 12 -8.83 -0.27 -6.50
CA SER A 12 -9.42 -1.34 -7.30
C SER A 12 -10.42 -0.88 -8.35
N THR A 13 -10.93 0.34 -8.24
CA THR A 13 -11.89 0.92 -9.18
C THR A 13 -11.23 1.88 -10.18
N GLY A 14 -9.90 1.94 -10.24
CA GLY A 14 -9.14 2.82 -11.14
C GLY A 14 -8.85 4.23 -10.60
N GLY A 15 -9.27 4.52 -9.36
CA GLY A 15 -8.90 5.74 -8.64
C GLY A 15 -7.50 5.68 -8.06
N ALA A 16 -7.16 6.65 -7.21
CA ALA A 16 -5.88 6.76 -6.53
C ALA A 16 -5.99 7.49 -5.19
N VAL A 17 -4.99 7.27 -4.34
CA VAL A 17 -4.76 8.04 -3.11
C VAL A 17 -4.38 9.47 -3.45
N ILE A 18 -5.07 10.44 -2.84
CA ILE A 18 -4.91 11.87 -3.13
C ILE A 18 -4.44 12.70 -1.92
N SER A 19 -4.39 12.11 -0.72
CA SER A 19 -3.72 12.71 0.44
C SER A 19 -2.80 11.71 1.13
N GLY A 20 -1.78 12.24 1.81
CA GLY A 20 -0.80 11.46 2.54
C GLY A 20 -0.03 12.35 3.52
N ASN A 21 0.68 11.72 4.46
CA ASN A 21 1.49 12.40 5.45
C ASN A 21 2.87 12.74 4.89
N SER A 22 3.16 14.03 4.73
CA SER A 22 4.45 14.52 4.21
C SER A 22 5.61 14.39 5.18
N ASN A 23 5.38 14.10 6.47
CA ASN A 23 6.47 13.89 7.43
C ASN A 23 7.15 12.53 7.24
N VAL A 24 6.48 11.58 6.59
CA VAL A 24 7.02 10.24 6.32
C VAL A 24 6.93 9.98 4.83
N MET A 25 8.08 9.91 4.19
CA MET A 25 8.20 9.71 2.74
C MET A 25 8.89 8.40 2.43
N ILE A 26 8.43 7.72 1.39
CA ILE A 26 9.08 6.54 0.82
C ILE A 26 9.33 6.83 -0.65
N ASN A 27 10.59 6.70 -1.09
CA ASN A 27 11.02 7.04 -2.44
C ASN A 27 10.61 8.46 -2.88
N GLY A 28 10.60 9.42 -1.94
CA GLY A 28 10.19 10.80 -2.18
C GLY A 28 8.68 11.02 -2.27
N GLN A 29 7.85 9.99 -2.05
CA GLN A 29 6.39 10.11 -2.01
C GLN A 29 5.87 10.06 -0.56
N PRO A 30 4.93 10.95 -0.18
CA PRO A 30 4.25 10.87 1.10
C PRO A 30 3.55 9.53 1.28
N ILE A 31 3.65 8.95 2.47
CA ILE A 31 2.92 7.73 2.82
C ILE A 31 1.45 8.04 3.13
N ALA A 32 0.54 7.14 2.80
CA ALA A 32 -0.86 7.25 3.16
C ALA A 32 -1.11 6.63 4.54
N LEU A 33 -1.96 7.28 5.33
CA LEU A 33 -2.39 6.83 6.64
C LEU A 33 -3.88 6.47 6.62
N VAL A 34 -4.33 5.74 7.62
CA VAL A 34 -5.77 5.52 7.86
C VAL A 34 -6.41 6.88 8.11
N GLY A 35 -7.51 7.16 7.40
CA GLY A 35 -8.17 8.47 7.39
C GLY A 35 -7.77 9.38 6.23
N ASP A 36 -6.66 9.11 5.53
CA ASP A 36 -6.33 9.83 4.29
C ASP A 36 -7.36 9.56 3.19
N THR A 37 -7.45 10.47 2.22
CA THR A 37 -8.46 10.42 1.16
C THR A 37 -7.92 9.71 -0.08
N ALA A 38 -8.76 8.85 -0.65
CA ALA A 38 -8.56 8.27 -1.97
C ALA A 38 -9.83 8.42 -2.82
N THR A 39 -9.64 8.33 -4.14
CA THR A 39 -10.72 8.43 -5.13
C THR A 39 -11.21 7.05 -5.54
N CYS A 40 -12.49 6.97 -5.91
CA CYS A 40 -13.19 5.75 -6.25
C CYS A 40 -14.16 5.93 -7.45
N PRO A 41 -13.69 5.86 -8.69
CA PRO A 41 -14.51 6.03 -9.89
C PRO A 41 -15.29 4.74 -10.25
N CYS A 42 -16.06 4.19 -9.31
CA CYS A 42 -16.80 2.93 -9.51
C CYS A 42 -18.13 3.09 -10.27
N GLY A 43 -18.54 4.32 -10.60
CA GLY A 43 -19.77 4.62 -11.35
C GLY A 43 -21.09 4.32 -10.61
N SER A 44 -21.04 3.87 -9.36
CA SER A 44 -22.24 3.62 -8.56
C SER A 44 -22.90 4.93 -8.12
N LYS A 45 -24.24 5.03 -8.22
CA LYS A 45 -25.00 6.23 -7.80
C LYS A 45 -24.84 6.57 -6.31
N SER A 46 -24.56 5.57 -5.48
CA SER A 46 -24.31 5.69 -4.05
C SER A 46 -22.86 6.05 -3.71
N CYS A 47 -21.96 6.10 -4.69
CA CYS A 47 -20.57 6.45 -4.47
C CYS A 47 -20.39 7.96 -4.42
N SER A 48 -19.77 8.47 -3.37
CA SER A 48 -19.35 9.88 -3.28
C SER A 48 -18.12 10.20 -4.14
N GLY A 49 -17.52 9.20 -4.80
CA GLY A 49 -16.38 9.35 -5.71
C GLY A 49 -15.02 9.52 -5.01
N GLN A 50 -14.99 9.91 -3.74
CA GLN A 50 -13.80 9.94 -2.89
C GLN A 50 -14.19 9.78 -1.43
N GLY A 51 -13.25 9.33 -0.60
CA GLY A 51 -13.50 9.12 0.82
C GLY A 51 -12.28 8.64 1.61
N PRO A 52 -12.40 8.53 2.94
CA PRO A 52 -11.31 8.16 3.81
C PRO A 52 -10.94 6.68 3.68
N ILE A 53 -9.66 6.39 3.86
CA ILE A 53 -9.11 5.04 3.98
C ILE A 53 -9.46 4.47 5.35
N VAL A 54 -10.02 3.27 5.38
CA VAL A 54 -10.46 2.57 6.59
C VAL A 54 -9.72 1.25 6.72
N ALA A 55 -9.07 1.07 7.86
CA ALA A 55 -8.32 -0.13 8.16
C ALA A 55 -9.20 -1.38 8.17
N GLN A 56 -8.79 -2.42 7.42
CA GLN A 56 -9.49 -3.71 7.41
C GLN A 56 -8.79 -4.81 8.24
N SER A 57 -7.62 -4.51 8.81
CA SER A 57 -6.84 -5.46 9.62
C SER A 57 -6.04 -4.75 10.72
N PRO A 58 -5.74 -5.45 11.84
CA PRO A 58 -4.87 -4.95 12.91
C PRO A 58 -3.45 -4.62 12.42
N ARG A 59 -2.81 -3.61 13.01
CA ARG A 59 -1.50 -3.11 12.59
C ARG A 59 -0.68 -2.71 13.80
N ALA A 60 0.63 -2.98 13.74
CA ALA A 60 1.60 -2.53 14.73
C ALA A 60 2.29 -1.22 14.34
N ALA A 61 2.30 -0.88 13.04
CA ALA A 61 3.00 0.28 12.52
C ALA A 61 2.06 1.50 12.45
N ASN A 62 2.44 2.56 13.15
CA ASN A 62 1.74 3.84 13.17
C ASN A 62 2.73 5.02 13.21
N VAL A 63 2.25 6.19 12.83
CA VAL A 63 2.94 7.48 12.97
C VAL A 63 2.05 8.36 13.83
N ASN A 64 2.55 8.82 14.96
CA ASN A 64 1.81 9.67 15.89
C ASN A 64 0.44 9.06 16.30
N GLY A 65 0.37 7.73 16.46
CA GLY A 65 -0.86 7.00 16.80
C GLY A 65 -1.82 6.74 15.64
N VAL A 66 -1.52 7.21 14.42
CA VAL A 66 -2.30 6.93 13.22
C VAL A 66 -1.65 5.82 12.42
N ASN A 67 -2.40 4.76 12.18
CA ASN A 67 -1.97 3.58 11.45
C ASN A 67 -1.63 3.89 9.98
N PHE A 68 -0.58 3.27 9.44
CA PHE A 68 -0.29 3.34 8.00
C PHE A 68 -1.38 2.66 7.18
N ALA A 69 -1.78 3.23 6.04
CA ALA A 69 -2.66 2.59 5.08
C ALA A 69 -1.95 1.40 4.40
N ARG A 70 -2.71 0.34 4.09
CA ARG A 70 -2.23 -0.91 3.51
C ARG A 70 -3.08 -1.35 2.33
N THR A 71 -2.49 -2.11 1.41
CA THR A 71 -3.24 -2.83 0.39
C THR A 71 -4.39 -3.64 0.99
N GLY A 72 -5.55 -3.59 0.34
CA GLY A 72 -6.78 -4.23 0.82
C GLY A 72 -7.58 -3.38 1.81
N ASP A 73 -7.10 -2.19 2.20
CA ASP A 73 -7.93 -1.26 2.96
C ASP A 73 -9.06 -0.70 2.13
N LEU A 74 -10.20 -0.49 2.79
CA LEU A 74 -11.39 0.06 2.18
C LEU A 74 -11.24 1.57 2.02
N VAL A 75 -11.54 2.08 0.84
CA VAL A 75 -11.80 3.50 0.61
C VAL A 75 -13.28 3.72 0.83
N ASN A 76 -13.65 4.31 1.97
CA ASN A 76 -15.05 4.48 2.34
C ASN A 76 -15.68 5.65 1.59
N THR A 77 -16.15 5.36 0.38
CA THR A 77 -16.91 6.30 -0.47
C THR A 77 -18.42 6.05 -0.44
N GLY A 78 -18.88 5.13 0.41
CA GLY A 78 -20.28 4.69 0.46
C GLY A 78 -20.67 3.58 -0.54
N CYS A 79 -19.80 3.22 -1.49
CA CYS A 79 -20.10 2.14 -2.46
C CYS A 79 -19.72 0.73 -1.96
N GLY A 80 -18.83 0.62 -0.98
CA GLY A 80 -18.41 -0.65 -0.36
C GLY A 80 -17.53 -1.56 -1.21
N SER A 81 -17.16 -1.16 -2.42
CA SER A 81 -16.40 -1.99 -3.39
C SER A 81 -15.04 -1.41 -3.78
N CYS A 82 -14.52 -0.48 -2.97
CA CYS A 82 -13.32 0.28 -3.30
C CYS A 82 -12.17 -0.02 -2.34
N PHE A 83 -11.09 -0.60 -2.84
CA PHE A 83 -9.97 -1.04 -2.01
C PHE A 83 -8.65 -0.50 -2.52
N LEU A 84 -7.69 -0.29 -1.62
CA LEU A 84 -6.33 0.11 -2.00
C LEU A 84 -5.59 -1.06 -2.65
N GLU A 85 -4.93 -0.79 -3.77
CA GLU A 85 -4.08 -1.76 -4.47
C GLU A 85 -2.60 -1.53 -4.14
N GLN A 86 -1.75 -2.51 -4.42
CA GLN A 86 -0.30 -2.39 -4.21
C GLN A 86 0.26 -1.24 -5.06
N GLY A 87 1.09 -0.40 -4.45
CA GLY A 87 1.92 0.54 -5.19
C GLY A 87 2.91 -0.20 -6.10
N SER A 88 3.33 0.44 -7.19
CA SER A 88 4.25 -0.10 -8.21
C SER A 88 5.66 -0.42 -7.72
N HIS A 89 5.98 -0.17 -6.45
CA HIS A 89 7.30 -0.37 -5.84
C HIS A 89 7.26 -1.54 -4.86
N ALA A 90 7.00 -2.73 -5.37
CA ALA A 90 6.98 -3.97 -4.61
C ALA A 90 8.41 -4.41 -4.22
N VAL A 91 8.66 -4.64 -2.92
CA VAL A 91 9.83 -5.36 -2.42
C VAL A 91 9.32 -6.52 -1.56
N SER A 92 9.28 -7.72 -2.13
CA SER A 92 8.83 -8.90 -1.39
C SER A 92 9.96 -9.49 -0.55
N LEU A 93 10.12 -8.99 0.68
CA LEU A 93 10.94 -9.66 1.70
C LEU A 93 10.12 -10.83 2.28
N GLY A 94 10.38 -12.04 1.80
CA GLY A 94 9.79 -13.26 2.35
C GLY A 94 10.58 -13.75 3.55
N THR A 95 9.93 -13.98 4.68
CA THR A 95 10.48 -14.78 5.78
C THR A 95 10.17 -16.25 5.50
N ASN A 96 11.01 -16.96 4.75
CA ASN A 96 10.82 -18.39 4.55
C ASN A 96 12.00 -19.22 5.03
N THR A 97 11.71 -19.94 6.10
CA THR A 97 12.22 -21.23 6.54
C THR A 97 12.59 -22.16 5.37
N ALA A 98 13.85 -22.61 5.34
CA ALA A 98 14.33 -23.92 4.87
C ALA A 98 14.05 -24.42 3.43
N LYS A 99 13.81 -23.57 2.42
CA LYS A 99 13.77 -24.01 1.00
C LYS A 99 14.70 -23.16 0.12
N PRO A 100 15.45 -23.74 -0.84
CA PRO A 100 16.28 -22.95 -1.74
C PRO A 100 15.42 -21.96 -2.53
N ALA A 101 15.77 -20.68 -2.44
CA ALA A 101 15.15 -19.61 -3.20
C ALA A 101 15.74 -19.61 -4.63
N ASN A 102 14.90 -19.81 -5.65
CA ASN A 102 15.28 -19.61 -7.05
C ASN A 102 14.94 -18.17 -7.44
N MET A 103 15.96 -17.32 -7.55
CA MET A 103 15.85 -15.91 -7.90
C MET A 103 16.02 -15.79 -9.42
N GLY A 104 14.95 -15.45 -10.14
CA GLY A 104 14.98 -15.35 -11.61
C GLY A 104 15.95 -14.29 -12.14
N SER A 105 16.23 -14.34 -13.44
CA SER A 105 17.32 -13.61 -14.12
C SER A 105 17.21 -12.07 -14.13
N SER A 106 16.11 -11.49 -13.65
CA SER A 106 15.84 -10.04 -13.64
C SER A 106 16.09 -9.37 -12.29
N ILE A 107 16.59 -10.09 -11.28
CA ILE A 107 16.86 -9.56 -9.94
C ILE A 107 18.32 -9.10 -9.82
N ASN A 108 18.52 -7.81 -9.57
CA ASN A 108 19.85 -7.22 -9.34
C ASN A 108 20.13 -7.20 -7.83
N ILE A 109 21.22 -7.86 -7.40
CA ILE A 109 21.60 -8.00 -6.00
C ILE A 109 22.83 -7.13 -5.75
N GLY A 110 22.76 -6.19 -4.81
CA GLY A 110 23.88 -5.27 -4.51
C GLY A 110 25.10 -5.96 -3.90
N ASP A 111 26.25 -5.29 -3.95
CA ASP A 111 27.59 -5.84 -3.67
C ASP A 111 27.83 -6.37 -2.23
N ASN A 112 26.91 -6.13 -1.30
CA ASN A 112 27.04 -6.51 0.13
C ASN A 112 26.17 -7.72 0.53
N VAL A 113 25.81 -8.61 -0.40
CA VAL A 113 25.01 -9.81 -0.09
C VAL A 113 25.91 -11.02 0.15
N TYR A 114 25.96 -11.43 1.42
CA TYR A 114 26.69 -12.63 1.86
C TYR A 114 25.77 -13.86 1.80
N ILE A 115 26.07 -14.79 0.89
CA ILE A 115 25.39 -16.08 0.78
C ILE A 115 26.28 -17.13 1.44
N ASN A 116 25.90 -17.56 2.64
CA ASN A 116 26.57 -18.69 3.29
C ASN A 116 25.89 -19.98 2.80
N SER A 117 26.66 -20.83 2.13
CA SER A 117 26.27 -22.16 1.67
C SER A 117 26.14 -23.15 2.82
#